data_AF-A0A9P1D0A6-F1
#
_entry.id   AF-A0A9P1D0A6-F1
#
_cell.length_a   1.000
_cell.length_b   1.000
_cell.length_c   1.000
_cell.angle_alpha   90.00
_cell.angle_beta   90.00
_cell.angle_gamma   90.00
#
_symmetry.space_group_name_H-M   'P 1'
#
loop_
_entity.id
_entity.type
_entity.pdbx_description
1 polymer ?
#
loop_
_entity_poly.entity_id
_entity_poly.type
_entity_poly.pdbx_seq_one_letter_code
_entity_poly.pdbx_strand_id
1 'polypeptide(L)'
;GNQCETPLARVLVTWRSNQGPFQMYIYHERQLGGLCGVHCLNNLLQGPHFGPGDLAEIGVHLDQQERALVRQATGEVGTGAEEYNVDSSADGGNFSIQVLSVALKRFELELVSSRHPNMKVAMKDPSEATEAFLCQSRDHWFAIRK
;
A
#
# COMPACT_ATOMS: atom_id res chain seq x y z
N GLY A 1 24.10 6.55 15.18
CA GLY A 1 23.02 5.75 15.78
C GLY A 1 21.69 6.34 15.38
N ASN A 2 20.88 5.52 14.72
CA ASN A 2 19.45 5.68 14.40
C ASN A 2 19.02 6.87 13.54
N GLN A 3 18.95 6.62 12.23
CA GLN A 3 17.85 7.13 11.41
C GLN A 3 17.03 5.91 10.95
N CYS A 4 15.97 5.60 11.68
CA CYS A 4 14.92 4.71 11.20
C CYS A 4 14.13 5.49 10.14
N GLU A 5 14.51 5.27 8.91
CA GLU A 5 13.94 5.90 7.73
C GLU A 5 12.70 5.11 7.26
N THR A 6 11.51 5.64 7.53
CA THR A 6 10.28 5.09 6.99
C THR A 6 9.98 5.66 5.61
N PRO A 7 9.69 4.82 4.59
CA PRO A 7 9.19 5.31 3.32
C PRO A 7 7.69 5.60 3.47
N LEU A 8 7.35 6.89 3.66
CA LEU A 8 5.95 7.34 3.54
C LEU A 8 5.57 7.34 2.06
N ALA A 9 4.48 6.67 1.73
CA ALA A 9 3.97 6.54 0.38
C ALA A 9 2.63 7.29 0.28
N ARG A 10 2.46 8.12 -0.75
CA ARG A 10 1.38 9.10 -0.89
C ARG A 10 0.31 8.57 -1.83
N VAL A 11 -0.97 8.70 -1.45
CA VAL A 11 -2.09 8.30 -2.31
C VAL A 11 -2.82 9.55 -2.78
N LEU A 12 -2.78 9.85 -4.08
CA LEU A 12 -3.54 10.96 -4.67
C LEU A 12 -5.00 10.55 -4.85
N VAL A 13 -5.83 10.76 -3.82
CA VAL A 13 -7.28 10.58 -3.90
C VAL A 13 -7.92 11.89 -4.34
N THR A 14 -8.44 11.95 -5.58
CA THR A 14 -9.35 13.05 -5.96
C THR A 14 -10.78 12.53 -5.91
N TRP A 15 -11.53 12.90 -4.88
CA TRP A 15 -12.96 12.60 -4.80
C TRP A 15 -13.78 13.81 -5.25
N ARG A 16 -14.78 13.59 -6.11
CA ARG A 16 -15.83 14.57 -6.39
C ARG A 16 -17.06 14.21 -5.57
N SER A 17 -17.22 14.79 -4.39
CA SER A 17 -18.45 14.66 -3.59
C SER A 17 -19.51 15.62 -4.12
N ASN A 18 -20.56 15.05 -4.69
CA ASN A 18 -21.87 15.70 -4.77
C ASN A 18 -22.70 15.22 -3.56
N GLN A 19 -23.56 16.08 -2.99
CA GLN A 19 -24.70 15.79 -2.07
C GLN A 19 -24.59 16.20 -0.57
N GLY A 20 -25.55 17.05 -0.15
CA GLY A 20 -26.44 16.87 1.03
C GLY A 20 -25.93 17.22 2.45
N PRO A 21 -26.83 17.54 3.42
CA PRO A 21 -26.44 17.85 4.79
C PRO A 21 -25.85 16.62 5.48
N PHE A 22 -24.57 16.73 5.84
CA PHE A 22 -23.66 15.64 6.15
C PHE A 22 -23.88 15.03 7.54
N GLN A 23 -24.24 13.75 7.60
CA GLN A 23 -23.93 12.90 8.75
C GLN A 23 -22.57 12.25 8.44
N MET A 24 -21.50 12.82 9.01
CA MET A 24 -20.12 12.39 8.75
C MET A 24 -19.81 11.13 9.56
N TYR A 25 -19.93 9.96 8.92
CA TYR A 25 -19.49 8.69 9.50
C TYR A 25 -18.08 8.37 9.00
N ILE A 26 -17.16 8.12 9.92
CA ILE A 26 -15.80 7.65 9.60
C ILE A 26 -15.80 6.12 9.62
N TYR A 27 -15.41 5.51 8.52
CA TYR A 27 -15.17 4.09 8.46
C TYR A 27 -13.84 3.76 9.15
N HIS A 28 -13.87 2.82 10.09
CA HIS A 28 -12.67 2.31 10.73
C HIS A 28 -12.82 0.81 10.99
N GLU A 29 -11.94 0.01 10.38
CA GLU A 29 -11.76 -1.39 10.71
C GLU A 29 -10.50 -1.58 11.57
N ARG A 30 -10.68 -2.29 12.68
CA ARG A 30 -9.61 -2.65 13.60
C ARG A 30 -8.80 -3.80 12.99
N GLN A 31 -7.48 -3.73 13.14
CA GLN A 31 -6.60 -4.77 12.66
C GLN A 31 -6.83 -6.11 13.37
N LEU A 32 -6.81 -7.18 12.58
CA LEU A 32 -6.80 -8.57 13.03
C LEU A 32 -5.52 -9.27 12.54
N GLY A 33 -4.74 -9.85 13.44
CA GLY A 33 -3.50 -10.56 13.10
C GLY A 33 -2.46 -9.69 12.38
N GLY A 34 -1.65 -10.29 11.50
CA GLY A 34 -0.63 -9.61 10.69
C GLY A 34 -1.15 -8.80 9.51
N LEU A 35 -2.48 -8.70 9.30
CA LEU A 35 -3.12 -8.19 8.07
C LEU A 35 -3.14 -6.66 7.94
N CYS A 36 -2.08 -5.99 8.39
CA CYS A 36 -2.03 -4.53 8.44
C CYS A 36 -2.21 -3.88 7.06
N GLY A 37 -1.73 -4.50 5.98
CA GLY A 37 -1.93 -3.99 4.61
C GLY A 37 -3.40 -3.90 4.21
N VAL A 38 -4.19 -4.94 4.52
CA VAL A 38 -5.64 -4.99 4.24
C VAL A 38 -6.35 -3.85 4.97
N HIS A 39 -6.15 -3.78 6.29
CA HIS A 39 -6.81 -2.80 7.13
C HIS A 39 -6.37 -1.37 6.84
N CYS A 40 -5.10 -1.18 6.49
CA CYS A 40 -4.58 0.10 6.02
C CYS A 40 -5.34 0.58 4.77
N LEU A 41 -5.46 -0.26 3.73
CA LEU A 41 -6.13 0.11 2.49
C LEU A 41 -7.62 0.37 2.68
N ASN A 42 -8.32 -0.45 3.46
CA ASN A 42 -9.75 -0.29 3.69
C ASN A 42 -10.06 0.97 4.53
N ASN A 43 -9.24 1.25 5.56
CA ASN A 43 -9.34 2.50 6.31
C ASN A 43 -9.03 3.71 5.43
N LEU A 44 -8.00 3.62 4.58
CA LEU A 44 -7.66 4.66 3.63
C LEU A 44 -8.80 4.94 2.66
N LEU A 45 -9.46 3.91 2.13
CA LEU A 45 -10.55 4.02 1.15
C LEU A 45 -11.92 4.28 1.78
N GLN A 46 -12.01 4.20 3.11
CA GLN A 46 -13.24 4.36 3.90
C GLN A 46 -14.30 3.29 3.59
N GLY A 47 -13.88 2.03 3.45
CA GLY A 47 -14.76 0.87 3.29
C GLY A 47 -14.03 -0.47 3.18
N PRO A 48 -14.72 -1.62 3.34
CA PRO A 48 -14.14 -2.96 3.28
C PRO A 48 -13.93 -3.41 1.83
N HIS A 49 -12.96 -2.80 1.14
CA HIS A 49 -12.74 -3.03 -0.30
C HIS A 49 -11.84 -4.23 -0.61
N PHE A 50 -10.98 -4.63 0.33
CA PHE A 50 -10.03 -5.72 0.19
C PHE A 50 -10.15 -6.70 1.35
N GLY A 51 -9.99 -7.98 1.05
CA GLY A 51 -9.67 -9.04 2.00
C GLY A 51 -8.24 -9.56 1.82
N PRO A 52 -7.80 -10.49 2.68
CA PRO A 52 -6.46 -11.09 2.59
C PRO A 52 -6.22 -11.81 1.25
N GLY A 53 -7.23 -12.51 0.74
CA GLY A 53 -7.15 -13.23 -0.53
C GLY A 53 -6.91 -12.32 -1.73
N ASP A 54 -7.51 -11.11 -1.74
CA ASP A 54 -7.34 -10.14 -2.83
C ASP A 54 -5.88 -9.65 -2.92
N LEU A 55 -5.26 -9.37 -1.77
CA LEU A 55 -3.86 -8.92 -1.74
C LEU A 55 -2.88 -10.07 -1.97
N ALA A 56 -3.19 -11.27 -1.50
CA ALA A 56 -2.39 -12.46 -1.76
C ALA A 56 -2.36 -12.80 -3.27
N GLU A 57 -3.49 -12.71 -3.96
CA GLU A 57 -3.55 -12.92 -5.41
C GLU A 57 -2.65 -11.93 -6.17
N ILE A 58 -2.69 -10.65 -5.80
CA ILE A 58 -1.82 -9.63 -6.37
C ILE A 58 -0.35 -9.98 -6.12
N GLY A 59 0.01 -10.36 -4.89
CA GLY A 59 1.39 -10.68 -4.54
C GLY A 59 1.94 -11.89 -5.29
N VAL A 60 1.16 -12.98 -5.36
CA VAL A 60 1.52 -14.16 -6.15
C VAL A 60 1.74 -13.80 -7.62
N HIS A 61 0.89 -12.94 -8.19
CA HIS A 61 1.06 -12.50 -9.57
C HIS A 61 2.34 -11.71 -9.79
N LEU A 62 2.69 -10.81 -8.86
CA LEU A 62 3.94 -10.06 -8.90
C LEU A 62 5.16 -10.99 -8.77
N ASP A 63 5.14 -11.96 -7.85
CA ASP A 63 6.22 -12.95 -7.69
C ASP A 63 6.41 -13.80 -8.97
N GLN A 64 5.31 -14.12 -9.69
CA GLN A 64 5.39 -14.81 -10.98
C GLN A 64 6.01 -13.92 -12.07
N GLN A 65 5.63 -12.65 -12.13
CA GLN A 65 6.20 -11.70 -13.09
C GLN A 65 7.70 -11.51 -12.87
N GLU A 66 8.13 -11.35 -11.62
CA GLU A 66 9.54 -11.18 -11.30
C GLU A 66 10.37 -12.41 -11.63
N ARG A 67 9.88 -13.61 -11.31
CA ARG A 67 10.52 -14.87 -11.74
C ARG A 67 10.68 -14.95 -13.25
N ALA A 68 9.65 -14.55 -14.01
CA ALA A 68 9.71 -14.54 -15.46
C ALA A 68 10.75 -13.54 -15.99
N LEU A 69 10.83 -12.34 -15.41
CA LEU A 69 11.81 -11.31 -15.78
C LEU A 69 13.25 -11.75 -15.48
N VAL A 70 13.49 -12.33 -14.28
CA VAL A 70 14.81 -12.85 -13.90
C VAL A 70 15.25 -13.92 -14.89
N ARG A 71 14.38 -14.90 -15.19
CA ARG A 71 14.66 -15.97 -16.15
C ARG A 71 14.99 -15.43 -17.54
N GLN A 72 14.30 -14.39 -18.00
CA GLN A 72 14.58 -13.75 -19.29
C GLN A 72 15.93 -13.02 -19.29
N ALA A 73 16.30 -12.38 -18.18
CA ALA A 73 17.51 -11.58 -18.07
C ALA A 73 18.78 -12.43 -17.90
N THR A 74 18.73 -13.49 -17.09
CA THR A 74 19.92 -14.29 -16.74
C THR A 74 19.99 -15.64 -17.44
N GLY A 75 18.91 -16.11 -18.05
CA GLY A 75 18.82 -17.46 -18.62
C GLY A 75 18.78 -18.59 -17.59
N GLU A 76 18.90 -18.27 -16.30
CA GLU A 76 18.82 -19.22 -15.20
C GLU A 76 17.38 -19.34 -14.71
N VAL A 77 16.96 -20.57 -14.36
CA VAL A 77 15.80 -20.77 -13.49
C VAL A 77 16.28 -20.47 -12.08
N GLY A 78 16.43 -19.19 -11.77
CA GLY A 78 16.88 -18.76 -10.45
C GLY A 78 15.91 -19.28 -9.39
N THR A 79 16.41 -20.10 -8.47
CA THR A 79 15.73 -20.43 -7.20
C THR A 79 15.72 -19.25 -6.22
N GLY A 80 16.27 -18.09 -6.63
CA GLY A 80 16.52 -16.93 -5.78
C GLY A 80 15.47 -15.81 -5.83
N ALA A 81 14.35 -16.00 -6.53
CA ALA A 81 13.19 -15.14 -6.33
C ALA A 81 12.42 -15.72 -5.13
N GLU A 82 12.89 -15.40 -3.93
CA GLU A 82 12.11 -15.69 -2.71
C GLU A 82 10.77 -14.96 -2.79
N GLU A 83 9.71 -15.58 -2.26
CA GLU A 83 8.38 -14.97 -2.18
C GLU A 83 8.47 -13.73 -1.29
N TYR A 84 8.56 -12.55 -1.91
CA TYR A 84 8.84 -11.30 -1.21
C TYR A 84 7.60 -10.40 -1.14
N ASN A 85 6.59 -10.66 -1.99
CA ASN A 85 5.35 -9.87 -2.02
C ASN A 85 4.32 -10.28 -0.98
N VAL A 86 4.30 -11.57 -0.65
CA VAL A 86 3.39 -12.15 0.33
C VAL A 86 4.25 -12.87 1.35
N ASP A 87 4.11 -12.52 2.62
CA ASP A 87 4.63 -13.35 3.70
C ASP A 87 3.77 -14.61 3.81
N SER A 88 4.29 -15.74 3.34
CA SER A 88 3.64 -17.05 3.36
C SER A 88 3.64 -17.72 4.75
N SER A 89 4.15 -17.07 5.80
CA SER A 89 4.14 -17.60 7.16
C SER A 89 2.72 -17.71 7.73
N ALA A 90 2.52 -18.54 8.77
CA ALA A 90 1.21 -18.76 9.39
C ALA A 90 0.62 -17.49 10.06
N ASP A 91 1.48 -16.52 10.39
CA ASP A 91 1.11 -15.17 10.86
C ASP A 91 1.10 -14.12 9.72
N GLY A 92 1.34 -14.59 8.49
CA GLY A 92 1.62 -13.87 7.26
C GLY A 92 0.46 -13.03 6.77
N GLY A 93 0.46 -11.77 7.18
CA GLY A 93 -0.40 -10.72 6.62
C GLY A 93 0.39 -9.52 6.14
N ASN A 94 1.72 -9.67 6.03
CA ASN A 94 2.61 -8.64 5.53
C ASN A 94 2.62 -8.69 4.00
N PHE A 95 2.27 -7.55 3.42
CA PHE A 95 2.25 -7.35 1.98
C PHE A 95 3.29 -6.30 1.61
N SER A 96 3.97 -6.51 0.49
CA SER A 96 4.93 -5.52 -0.04
C SER A 96 4.23 -4.22 -0.44
N ILE A 97 5.01 -3.13 -0.54
CA ILE A 97 4.50 -1.87 -1.06
C ILE A 97 4.02 -1.99 -2.52
N GLN A 98 4.58 -2.92 -3.32
CA GLN A 98 4.13 -3.16 -4.69
C GLN A 98 2.71 -3.73 -4.73
N VAL A 99 2.38 -4.66 -3.83
CA VAL A 99 1.02 -5.20 -3.68
C VAL A 99 0.02 -4.08 -3.39
N LEU A 100 0.32 -3.23 -2.40
CA LEU A 100 -0.52 -2.10 -2.02
C LEU A 100 -0.65 -1.08 -3.16
N SER A 101 0.42 -0.82 -3.91
CA SER A 101 0.41 0.07 -5.08
C SER A 101 -0.51 -0.47 -6.19
N VAL A 102 -0.43 -1.76 -6.51
CA VAL A 102 -1.31 -2.39 -7.52
C VAL A 102 -2.77 -2.40 -7.07
N ALA A 103 -3.03 -2.66 -5.79
CA ALA A 103 -4.38 -2.60 -5.23
C ALA A 103 -4.99 -1.20 -5.40
N LEU A 104 -4.24 -0.15 -5.05
CA LEU A 104 -4.69 1.25 -5.18
C LEU A 104 -4.94 1.69 -6.63
N LYS A 105 -4.20 1.13 -7.60
CA LYS A 105 -4.46 1.39 -9.03
C LYS A 105 -5.86 0.96 -9.48
N ARG A 106 -6.50 -0.02 -8.82
CA ARG A 106 -7.90 -0.41 -9.10
C ARG A 106 -8.90 0.71 -8.81
N PHE A 107 -8.51 1.68 -7.99
CA PHE A 107 -9.28 2.87 -7.64
C PHE A 107 -8.77 4.13 -8.35
N GLU A 108 -7.93 3.97 -9.39
CA GLU A 108 -7.28 5.09 -10.11
C GLU A 108 -6.39 5.95 -9.22
N LEU A 109 -5.88 5.36 -8.13
CA LEU A 109 -5.01 6.02 -7.17
C LEU A 109 -3.56 5.63 -7.41
N GLU A 110 -2.67 6.62 -7.38
CA GLU A 110 -1.23 6.40 -7.49
C GLU A 110 -0.56 6.51 -6.13
N LEU A 111 0.27 5.50 -5.81
CA LEU A 111 1.11 5.49 -4.62
C LEU A 111 2.51 6.06 -4.93
N VAL A 112 2.82 7.27 -4.47
CA VAL A 112 4.08 7.99 -4.76
C VAL A 112 4.94 8.12 -3.52
N SER A 113 6.20 7.70 -3.57
CA SER A 113 7.13 7.87 -2.44
C SER A 113 7.30 9.34 -2.06
N SER A 114 7.23 9.65 -0.77
CA SER A 114 7.48 10.98 -0.19
C SER A 114 8.86 11.55 -0.53
N ARG A 115 9.82 10.69 -0.88
CA ARG A 115 11.20 11.07 -1.24
C ARG A 115 11.38 11.34 -2.72
N HIS A 116 10.36 11.08 -3.54
CA HIS A 116 10.44 11.32 -4.97
C HIS A 116 10.74 12.81 -5.24
N PRO A 117 11.57 13.19 -6.24
CA PRO A 117 11.89 14.59 -6.51
C PRO A 117 10.65 15.48 -6.69
N ASN A 118 9.62 14.96 -7.35
CA ASN A 118 8.35 15.67 -7.57
C ASN A 118 7.57 15.93 -6.26
N MET A 119 7.96 15.27 -5.16
CA MET A 119 7.30 15.36 -3.86
C MET A 119 7.93 16.39 -2.92
N LYS A 120 9.14 16.88 -3.19
CA LYS A 120 9.87 17.76 -2.27
C LYS A 120 9.11 19.02 -1.86
N VAL A 121 8.36 19.63 -2.78
CA VAL A 121 7.57 20.84 -2.51
C VAL A 121 6.31 20.50 -1.72
N ALA A 122 5.58 19.47 -2.16
CA ALA A 122 4.37 18.99 -1.50
C ALA A 122 4.62 18.54 -0.05
N MET A 123 5.78 17.95 0.24
CA MET A 123 6.11 17.50 1.61
C MET A 123 6.54 18.65 2.54
N LYS A 124 6.61 19.92 2.09
CA LYS A 124 6.82 21.07 2.99
C LYS A 124 5.57 21.36 3.82
N ASP A 125 4.40 21.19 3.22
CA ASP A 125 3.11 21.20 3.91
C ASP A 125 2.29 19.99 3.42
N PRO A 126 2.54 18.81 4.02
CA PRO A 126 1.92 17.57 3.58
C PRO A 126 0.40 17.61 3.69
N SER A 127 -0.11 18.35 4.69
CA SER A 127 -1.55 18.39 4.94
C SER A 127 -2.28 18.96 3.71
N GLU A 128 -1.85 20.08 3.16
CA GLU A 128 -2.52 20.72 2.03
C GLU A 128 -2.27 20.03 0.67
N ALA A 129 -1.28 19.13 0.60
CA ALA A 129 -0.85 18.55 -0.66
C ALA A 129 -1.51 17.21 -1.02
N THR A 130 -2.23 16.56 -0.10
CA THR A 130 -2.91 15.28 -0.34
C THR A 130 -4.01 15.02 0.71
N GLU A 131 -5.02 14.26 0.30
CA GLU A 131 -6.12 13.84 1.19
C GLU A 131 -5.71 12.71 2.13
N ALA A 132 -4.70 11.91 1.75
CA ALA A 132 -4.28 10.79 2.54
C ALA A 132 -2.82 10.33 2.33
N PHE A 133 -2.33 9.60 3.32
CA PHE A 133 -1.01 8.99 3.39
C PHE A 133 -1.13 7.52 3.76
N LEU A 134 -0.24 6.73 3.16
CA LEU A 134 0.00 5.36 3.52
C LEU A 134 1.41 5.27 4.11
N CYS A 135 1.48 4.88 5.37
CA CYS A 135 2.68 4.94 6.18
C CYS A 135 3.17 3.53 6.49
N GLN A 136 4.48 3.31 6.38
CA GLN A 136 5.16 2.13 6.92
C GLN A 136 5.93 2.56 8.15
N SER A 137 5.80 1.88 9.29
CA SER A 137 6.73 2.05 10.40
C SER A 137 6.89 0.75 11.17
N ARG A 138 8.13 0.33 11.43
CA ARG A 138 8.44 -0.90 12.18
C ARG A 138 7.67 -2.12 11.66
N ASP A 139 7.73 -2.32 10.34
CA ASP A 139 7.08 -3.42 9.63
C ASP A 139 5.54 -3.43 9.75
N HIS A 140 4.95 -2.24 9.90
CA HIS A 140 3.51 -2.08 10.03
C HIS A 140 2.97 -0.98 9.12
N TRP A 141 1.91 -1.31 8.37
CA TRP A 141 1.19 -0.39 7.48
C TRP A 141 0.00 0.25 8.19
N PHE A 142 -0.14 1.58 8.05
CA PHE A 142 -1.31 2.32 8.52
C PHE A 142 -1.62 3.53 7.63
N ALA A 143 -2.88 3.96 7.65
CA ALA A 143 -3.37 5.08 6.85
C ALA A 143 -3.60 6.32 7.72
N ILE A 144 -3.29 7.49 7.18
CA ILE A 144 -3.68 8.79 7.72
C ILE A 144 -4.50 9.48 6.63
N ARG A 145 -5.72 9.92 6.95
CA ARG A 145 -6.65 10.54 6.01
C ARG A 145 -7.29 11.78 6.65
N LYS A 146 -7.52 12.82 5.84
CA LYS A 146 -8.27 14.02 6.20
C LYS A 146 -9.78 13.77 6.21
#